data_AF-A0A822CZT1-F1
#
_entry.id   AF-A0A822CZT1-F1
#
_cell.length_a   1.000
_cell.length_b   1.000
_cell.length_c   1.000
_cell.angle_alpha   90.00
_cell.angle_beta   90.00
_cell.angle_gamma   90.00
#
_symmetry.space_group_name_H-M   'P 1'
#
loop_
_entity.id
_entity.type
_entity.pdbx_description
1 polymer ?
#
loop_
_entity_poly.entity_id
_entity_poly.type
_entity_poly.pdbx_seq_one_letter_code
_entity_poly.pdbx_strand_id
1 'polypeptide(L)'
;MDIENVYLIPHLSKPVNKYFNPKLLTGLYPTLFCYGLGAPEDQSRPVQIKFKEHIRYLLSYNDRRFETNHSFIFVVFNLLQRRDACFHAQLIVTKPYFQTSADEILSLNSKDIETALDNNSKRTYNSESNNALNKLLQHIKTIGGRVMGSAYSRTALRTRIHALIYNQGLPSIFLTLNPADIHSPVGLYFAGVKLDLDNIQNEQLMDTYKRAEIIASHPVATAKFFHLLITNILDTMIIGGVLGPVKAYFGTVESQGRDSLHLHFLIWLDHDMKPADMKEKIQDINCRYKLKAFLEDIIKEDLDDFKDKHAVEYSN
;
A
#
# COMPACT_ATOMS: atom_id res chain seq x y z
N MET A 1 50.01 -2.57 -4.32
CA MET A 1 49.39 -2.71 -3.00
C MET A 1 48.25 -1.73 -2.96
N ASP A 2 47.04 -2.22 -3.27
CA ASP A 2 45.83 -1.42 -3.25
C ASP A 2 45.54 -0.98 -1.82
N ILE A 3 45.44 0.34 -1.64
CA ILE A 3 45.00 0.93 -0.37
C ILE A 3 43.50 0.67 -0.32
N GLU A 4 43.08 -0.30 0.50
CA GLU A 4 41.68 -0.52 0.83
C GLU A 4 41.07 0.81 1.30
N ASN A 5 40.03 1.27 0.61
CA ASN A 5 39.26 2.44 1.01
C ASN A 5 38.51 2.13 2.32
N VAL A 6 39.17 2.35 3.46
CA VAL A 6 38.55 2.24 4.78
C VAL A 6 37.69 3.48 5.02
N TYR A 7 36.37 3.31 4.96
CA TYR A 7 35.42 4.36 5.33
C TYR A 7 35.23 4.40 6.85
N LEU A 8 35.88 5.36 7.51
CA LEU A 8 35.61 5.69 8.90
C LEU A 8 34.32 6.51 8.97
N ILE A 9 33.24 5.91 9.49
CA ILE A 9 31.99 6.62 9.77
C ILE A 9 31.98 6.98 11.27
N PRO A 10 32.39 8.21 11.65
CA PRO A 10 32.38 8.61 13.04
C PRO A 10 30.95 8.64 13.57
N HIS A 11 30.74 8.02 14.73
CA HIS A 11 29.47 8.08 15.45
C HIS A 11 29.67 8.67 16.84
N LEU A 12 28.66 9.39 17.33
CA LEU A 12 28.62 9.81 18.73
C LEU A 12 28.30 8.61 19.62
N SER A 13 28.77 8.64 20.87
CA SER A 13 28.43 7.62 21.88
C SER A 13 26.96 7.71 22.33
N LYS A 14 26.31 8.85 22.09
CA LYS A 14 24.90 9.09 22.44
C LYS A 14 24.03 9.10 21.17
N PRO A 15 22.97 8.28 21.12
CA PRO A 15 21.98 8.34 20.03
C PRO A 15 21.36 9.72 19.94
N VAL A 16 21.21 10.22 18.71
CA VAL A 16 20.58 11.52 18.45
C VAL A 16 19.05 11.38 18.44
N ASN A 17 18.36 12.34 19.05
CA ASN A 17 16.89 12.39 19.02
C ASN A 17 16.40 12.57 17.57
N LYS A 18 15.42 11.76 17.17
CA LYS A 18 14.81 11.78 15.83
C LYS A 18 13.58 12.67 15.73
N TYR A 19 13.05 13.14 16.86
CA TYR A 19 11.91 14.06 16.92
C TYR A 19 12.40 15.49 16.97
N PHE A 20 11.75 16.38 16.24
CA PHE A 20 12.01 17.83 16.26
C PHE A 20 13.49 18.17 16.05
N ASN A 21 14.15 17.40 15.18
CA ASN A 21 15.56 17.55 14.89
C ASN A 21 15.77 17.93 13.41
N PRO A 22 15.77 19.23 13.09
CA PRO A 22 15.95 19.69 11.72
C PRO A 22 17.35 19.36 11.16
N LYS A 23 18.33 19.05 12.01
CA LYS A 23 19.68 18.65 11.59
C LYS A 23 19.77 17.20 11.13
N LEU A 24 18.78 16.36 11.45
CA LEU A 24 18.82 14.94 11.14
C LEU A 24 18.79 14.68 9.63
N LEU A 25 17.75 15.15 8.94
CA LEU A 25 17.58 14.88 7.51
C LEU A 25 18.55 15.70 6.64
N THR A 26 18.91 16.91 7.07
CA THR A 26 19.90 17.74 6.39
C THR A 26 21.30 17.13 6.49
N GLY A 27 21.67 16.55 7.64
CA GLY A 27 22.92 15.83 7.81
C GLY A 27 22.97 14.47 7.10
N LEU A 28 21.83 13.76 7.02
CA LEU A 28 21.76 12.46 6.31
C LEU A 28 21.76 12.62 4.79
N TYR A 29 21.21 13.72 4.27
CA TYR A 29 21.02 13.95 2.84
C TYR A 29 21.57 15.32 2.41
N PRO A 30 22.89 15.55 2.50
CA PRO A 30 23.49 16.83 2.12
C PRO A 30 23.26 17.17 0.65
N THR A 31 23.12 16.17 -0.23
CA THR A 31 22.81 16.36 -1.66
C THR A 31 21.36 16.76 -1.93
N LEU A 32 20.44 16.45 -1.01
CA LEU A 32 19.04 16.89 -1.09
C LEU A 32 18.82 18.23 -0.38
N PHE A 33 19.61 18.50 0.65
CA PHE A 33 19.56 19.73 1.43
C PHE A 33 20.91 20.47 1.37
N CYS A 34 21.31 20.93 0.18
CA CYS A 34 22.66 21.47 -0.09
C CYS A 34 23.10 22.62 0.83
N TYR A 35 22.16 23.39 1.37
CA TYR A 35 22.44 24.51 2.29
C TYR A 35 22.29 24.14 3.77
N GLY A 36 21.97 22.89 4.09
CA GLY A 36 21.63 22.47 5.46
C GLY A 36 20.31 23.06 5.99
N LEU A 37 19.49 23.63 5.10
CA LEU A 37 18.23 24.32 5.41
C LEU A 37 17.03 23.58 4.81
N GLY A 38 15.83 23.96 5.25
CA GLY A 38 14.59 23.44 4.65
C GLY A 38 14.18 22.05 5.15
N ALA A 39 14.76 21.57 6.25
CA ALA A 39 14.38 20.30 6.86
C ALA A 39 12.96 20.33 7.48
N PRO A 40 12.27 19.19 7.58
CA PRO A 40 11.10 19.06 8.43
C PRO A 40 11.35 19.40 9.89
N GLU A 41 10.28 19.87 10.55
CA GLU A 41 10.27 20.17 11.99
C GLU A 41 11.26 21.27 12.40
N ASP A 42 11.63 22.13 11.46
CA ASP A 42 12.35 23.36 11.76
C ASP A 42 11.45 24.33 12.53
N GLN A 43 11.74 24.48 13.82
CA GLN A 43 10.98 25.32 14.75
C GLN A 43 11.15 26.83 14.48
N SER A 44 12.13 27.22 13.66
CA SER A 44 12.31 28.64 13.27
C SER A 44 11.27 29.11 12.25
N ARG A 45 10.49 28.19 11.66
CA ARG A 45 9.47 28.53 10.66
C ARG A 45 8.29 29.29 11.30
N PRO A 46 7.79 30.36 10.66
CA PRO A 46 6.60 31.07 11.12
C PRO A 46 5.35 30.19 11.18
N VAL A 47 5.22 29.25 10.22
CA VAL A 47 4.09 28.31 10.14
C VAL A 47 4.61 26.91 10.38
N GLN A 48 4.04 26.25 11.38
CA GLN A 48 4.37 24.85 11.68
C GLN A 48 3.74 23.93 10.63
N ILE A 49 4.58 23.09 10.02
CA ILE A 49 4.15 22.09 9.05
C ILE A 49 4.33 20.70 9.67
N LYS A 50 3.28 19.89 9.67
CA LYS A 50 3.35 18.49 10.14
C LYS A 50 4.39 17.73 9.31
N PHE A 51 5.17 16.88 9.98
CA PHE A 51 6.24 16.09 9.35
C PHE A 51 5.77 15.39 8.06
N LYS A 52 4.65 14.67 8.11
CA LYS A 52 4.09 13.94 6.95
C LYS A 52 3.75 14.86 5.77
N GLU A 53 3.15 16.02 6.03
CA GLU A 53 2.80 16.98 4.98
C GLU A 53 4.04 17.59 4.33
N HIS A 54 5.05 17.90 5.14
CA HIS A 54 6.28 18.43 4.61
C HIS A 54 7.04 17.39 3.77
N ILE A 55 7.05 16.12 4.18
CA ILE A 55 7.60 15.03 3.35
C ILE A 55 6.85 14.90 2.03
N ARG A 56 5.50 14.96 2.04
CA ARG A 56 4.69 14.93 0.80
C ARG A 56 5.07 16.07 -0.14
N TYR A 57 5.33 17.26 0.40
CA TYR A 57 5.84 18.40 -0.35
C TYR A 57 7.22 18.13 -0.95
N LEU A 58 8.18 17.65 -0.14
CA LEU A 58 9.54 17.33 -0.62
C LEU A 58 9.52 16.26 -1.73
N LEU A 59 8.72 15.21 -1.58
CA LEU A 59 8.54 14.19 -2.62
C LEU A 59 7.84 14.71 -3.88
N SER A 60 7.23 15.90 -3.83
CA SER A 60 6.58 16.56 -4.95
C SER A 60 7.40 17.73 -5.51
N TYR A 61 8.67 17.84 -5.12
CA TYR A 61 9.53 18.93 -5.58
C TYR A 61 9.73 18.86 -7.10
N ASN A 62 9.79 20.02 -7.75
CA ASN A 62 9.76 20.12 -9.21
C ASN A 62 10.92 19.39 -9.91
N ASP A 63 12.11 19.42 -9.31
CA ASP A 63 13.31 18.73 -9.82
C ASP A 63 13.36 17.23 -9.49
N ARG A 64 12.35 16.71 -8.75
CA ARG A 64 12.18 15.30 -8.38
C ARG A 64 13.32 14.68 -7.57
N ARG A 65 14.30 15.46 -7.10
CA ARG A 65 15.50 14.95 -6.42
C ARG A 65 15.22 14.09 -5.20
N PHE A 66 14.10 14.34 -4.51
CA PHE A 66 13.70 13.57 -3.33
C PHE A 66 13.01 12.25 -3.68
N GLU A 67 12.22 12.19 -4.76
CA GLU A 67 11.56 10.95 -5.16
C GLU A 67 12.54 9.97 -5.82
N THR A 68 13.54 10.49 -6.54
CA THR A 68 14.55 9.70 -7.25
C THR A 68 15.73 9.30 -6.35
N ASN A 69 15.81 9.84 -5.13
CA ASN A 69 16.85 9.44 -4.19
C ASN A 69 16.63 8.00 -3.71
N HIS A 70 17.67 7.18 -3.83
CA HIS A 70 17.60 5.74 -3.58
C HIS A 70 17.15 5.35 -2.16
N SER A 71 17.46 6.14 -1.12
CA SER A 71 17.19 5.77 0.27
C SER A 71 16.22 6.69 1.01
N PHE A 72 15.98 7.90 0.50
CA PHE A 72 15.17 8.91 1.18
C PHE A 72 13.76 8.43 1.55
N ILE A 73 13.04 7.85 0.58
CA ILE A 73 11.68 7.34 0.78
C ILE A 73 11.66 6.26 1.87
N PHE A 74 12.60 5.31 1.84
CA PHE A 74 12.68 4.20 2.79
C PHE A 74 13.01 4.68 4.21
N VAL A 75 13.98 5.60 4.35
CA VAL A 75 14.35 6.16 5.65
C VAL A 75 13.18 6.94 6.25
N VAL A 76 12.51 7.76 5.45
CA VAL A 76 11.37 8.55 5.92
C VAL A 76 10.17 7.64 6.24
N PHE A 77 9.91 6.61 5.44
CA PHE A 77 8.88 5.62 5.74
C PHE A 77 9.17 4.89 7.06
N ASN A 78 10.41 4.46 7.30
CA ASN A 78 10.82 3.86 8.57
C ASN A 78 10.66 4.84 9.75
N LEU A 79 11.00 6.11 9.57
CA LEU A 79 10.78 7.15 10.58
C LEU A 79 9.29 7.27 10.92
N LEU A 80 8.39 7.29 9.92
CA LEU A 80 6.95 7.34 10.15
C LEU A 80 6.45 6.11 10.94
N GLN A 81 6.81 4.90 10.51
CA GLN A 81 6.39 3.68 11.21
C GLN A 81 6.87 3.63 12.67
N ARG A 82 8.13 4.03 12.92
CA ARG A 82 8.69 4.09 14.27
C ARG A 82 7.99 5.14 15.13
N ARG A 83 7.66 6.29 14.55
CA ARG A 83 6.93 7.36 15.25
C ARG A 83 5.53 6.90 15.63
N ASP A 84 4.81 6.24 14.73
CA ASP A 84 3.51 5.64 15.03
C ASP A 84 3.63 4.60 16.15
N ALA A 85 4.61 3.71 16.07
CA ALA A 85 4.85 2.70 17.10
C ALA A 85 5.15 3.33 18.48
N CYS A 86 6.05 4.31 18.54
CA CYS A 86 6.41 5.00 19.78
C CYS A 86 5.22 5.79 20.35
N PHE A 87 4.48 6.52 19.51
CA PHE A 87 3.32 7.30 19.94
C PHE A 87 2.25 6.40 20.54
N HIS A 88 1.90 5.30 19.86
CA HIS A 88 0.91 4.37 20.37
C HIS A 88 1.39 3.57 21.58
N ALA A 89 2.68 3.25 21.67
CA ALA A 89 3.27 2.68 22.88
C ALA A 89 3.15 3.66 24.06
N GLN A 90 3.48 4.93 23.87
CA GLN A 90 3.33 5.97 24.89
C GLN A 90 1.90 6.07 25.39
N LEU A 91 0.90 6.05 24.49
CA LEU A 91 -0.51 6.08 24.87
C LEU A 91 -0.94 4.89 25.75
N ILE A 92 -0.33 3.72 25.57
CA ILE A 92 -0.56 2.54 26.41
C ILE A 92 0.16 2.69 27.75
N VAL A 93 1.44 3.10 27.73
CA VAL A 93 2.27 3.26 28.94
C VAL A 93 1.69 4.29 29.91
N THR A 94 1.04 5.33 29.39
CA THR A 94 0.39 6.38 30.21
C THR A 94 -0.92 5.92 30.88
N LYS A 95 -1.40 4.70 30.63
CA LYS A 95 -2.64 4.20 31.24
C LYS A 95 -2.40 3.73 32.68
N PRO A 96 -3.33 3.99 33.62
CA PRO A 96 -3.16 3.60 35.02
C PRO A 96 -2.92 2.10 35.23
N TYR A 97 -3.52 1.25 34.41
CA TYR A 97 -3.39 -0.21 34.50
C TYR A 97 -2.06 -0.75 33.92
N PHE A 98 -1.26 0.09 33.24
CA PHE A 98 -0.08 -0.38 32.54
C PHE A 98 1.00 -0.90 33.49
N GLN A 99 1.13 -0.32 34.69
CA GLN A 99 2.17 -0.74 35.64
C GLN A 99 2.07 -2.24 35.97
N THR A 100 0.86 -2.72 36.27
CA THR A 100 0.62 -4.15 36.52
C THR A 100 0.98 -5.00 35.31
N SER A 101 0.63 -4.55 34.11
CA SER A 101 1.02 -5.26 32.89
C SER A 101 2.54 -5.25 32.66
N ALA A 102 3.23 -4.16 33.01
CA ALA A 102 4.68 -4.06 32.89
C ALA A 102 5.39 -5.02 33.85
N ASP A 103 4.95 -5.08 35.11
CA ASP A 103 5.50 -6.00 36.11
C ASP A 103 5.34 -7.47 35.69
N GLU A 104 4.19 -7.82 35.11
CA GLU A 104 3.96 -9.15 34.55
C GLU A 104 4.86 -9.43 33.34
N ILE A 105 5.03 -8.47 32.43
CA ILE A 105 5.93 -8.62 31.28
C ILE A 105 7.39 -8.79 31.74
N LEU A 106 7.81 -8.10 32.81
CA LEU A 106 9.16 -8.22 33.38
C LEU A 106 9.43 -9.61 34.00
N SER A 107 8.38 -10.37 34.33
CA SER A 107 8.52 -11.74 34.83
C SER A 107 8.87 -12.76 33.73
N LEU A 108 8.75 -12.38 32.45
CA LEU A 108 9.08 -13.24 31.32
C LEU A 108 10.59 -13.46 31.21
N ASN A 109 11.00 -14.71 30.97
CA ASN A 109 12.38 -15.07 30.69
C ASN A 109 12.60 -15.36 29.18
N SER A 110 13.86 -15.54 28.78
CA SER A 110 14.21 -15.83 27.38
C SER A 110 13.54 -17.10 26.84
N LYS A 111 13.40 -18.13 27.68
CA LYS A 111 12.78 -19.41 27.30
C LYS A 111 11.29 -19.27 27.01
N ASP A 112 10.58 -18.40 27.74
CA ASP A 112 9.17 -18.08 27.47
C ASP A 112 9.03 -17.46 26.07
N ILE A 113 9.93 -16.54 25.71
CA ILE A 113 9.93 -15.88 24.40
C ILE A 113 10.32 -16.84 23.28
N GLU A 114 11.34 -17.67 23.48
CA GLU A 114 11.75 -18.70 22.51
C GLU A 114 10.62 -19.68 22.22
N THR A 115 9.93 -20.15 23.27
CA THR A 115 8.76 -21.02 23.13
C THR A 115 7.65 -20.34 22.32
N ALA A 116 7.42 -19.05 22.55
CA ALA A 116 6.44 -18.27 21.81
C ALA A 116 6.77 -18.16 20.31
N LEU A 117 8.05 -17.92 20.00
CA LEU A 117 8.54 -17.84 18.62
C LEU A 117 8.41 -19.19 17.90
N ASP A 118 8.74 -20.28 18.58
CA ASP A 118 8.61 -21.64 18.06
C ASP A 118 7.15 -22.02 17.79
N ASN A 119 6.23 -21.67 18.69
CA ASN A 119 4.80 -21.90 18.49
C ASN A 119 4.24 -21.10 17.30
N ASN A 120 4.65 -19.84 17.16
CA ASN A 120 4.25 -18.99 16.04
C ASN A 120 4.79 -19.52 14.70
N SER A 121 6.04 -20.00 14.65
CA SER A 121 6.63 -20.56 13.43
C SER A 121 5.93 -21.86 12.98
N LYS A 122 5.54 -22.70 13.94
CA LYS A 122 4.83 -23.97 13.68
C LYS A 122 3.34 -23.82 13.39
N ARG A 123 2.78 -22.60 13.47
CA ARG A 123 1.32 -22.30 13.34
C ARG A 123 0.42 -23.15 14.24
N THR A 124 0.98 -23.71 15.31
CA THR A 124 0.20 -24.43 16.31
C THR A 124 -0.54 -23.41 17.15
N TYR A 125 -1.85 -23.27 16.89
CA TYR A 125 -2.77 -22.47 17.71
C TYR A 125 -3.00 -23.17 19.05
N ASN A 126 -1.98 -23.20 19.90
CA ASN A 126 -2.18 -23.45 21.31
C ASN A 126 -2.43 -22.10 21.97
N SER A 127 -3.52 -21.99 22.73
CA SER A 127 -3.67 -20.89 23.68
C SER A 127 -2.46 -20.94 24.62
N GLU A 128 -1.50 -20.05 24.42
CA GLU A 128 -0.30 -20.02 25.25
C GLU A 128 -0.73 -19.87 26.71
N SER A 129 -0.37 -20.83 27.56
CA SER A 129 -0.84 -20.87 28.94
C SER A 129 -0.20 -19.77 29.81
N ASN A 130 0.82 -19.07 29.30
CA ASN A 130 1.49 -17.99 29.99
C ASN A 130 0.71 -16.66 29.81
N ASN A 131 0.06 -16.21 30.88
CA ASN A 131 -0.73 -14.97 30.90
C ASN A 131 0.12 -13.72 30.61
N ALA A 132 1.35 -13.66 31.13
CA ALA A 132 2.26 -12.53 30.90
C ALA A 132 2.66 -12.44 29.41
N LEU A 133 2.89 -13.58 28.77
CA LEU A 133 3.18 -13.65 27.33
C LEU A 133 1.98 -13.21 26.49
N ASN A 134 0.77 -13.66 26.83
CA ASN A 134 -0.46 -13.19 26.17
C ASN A 134 -0.65 -11.69 26.30
N LYS A 135 -0.35 -11.10 27.48
CA LYS A 135 -0.41 -9.64 27.68
C LYS A 135 0.63 -8.91 26.83
N LEU A 136 1.85 -9.41 26.75
CA LEU A 136 2.88 -8.88 25.85
C LEU A 136 2.40 -8.89 24.40
N LEU A 137 1.90 -10.03 23.91
CA LEU A 137 1.37 -10.16 22.55
C LEU A 137 0.16 -9.25 22.29
N GLN A 138 -0.71 -9.06 23.28
CA GLN A 138 -1.82 -8.11 23.19
C GLN A 138 -1.34 -6.66 23.06
N HIS A 139 -0.33 -6.25 23.81
CA HIS A 139 0.28 -4.92 23.67
C HIS A 139 0.92 -4.74 22.29
N ILE A 140 1.70 -5.72 21.83
CA ILE A 140 2.32 -5.72 20.50
C ILE A 140 1.24 -5.62 19.41
N LYS A 141 0.17 -6.41 19.52
CA LYS A 141 -0.97 -6.37 18.58
C LYS A 141 -1.66 -5.01 18.58
N THR A 142 -1.86 -4.41 19.76
CA THR A 142 -2.54 -3.11 19.91
C THR A 142 -1.73 -1.98 19.27
N ILE A 143 -0.42 -1.92 19.55
CA ILE A 143 0.50 -0.94 18.96
C ILE A 143 0.64 -1.19 17.46
N GLY A 144 0.95 -2.43 17.09
CA GLY A 144 1.14 -2.84 15.70
C GLY A 144 -0.08 -2.56 14.83
N GLY A 145 -1.30 -2.69 15.38
CA GLY A 145 -2.54 -2.39 14.66
C GLY A 145 -2.64 -0.96 14.11
N ARG A 146 -1.83 -0.04 14.64
CA ARG A 146 -1.77 1.36 14.20
C ARG A 146 -0.55 1.68 13.32
N VAL A 147 0.41 0.76 13.22
CA VAL A 147 1.60 0.92 12.38
C VAL A 147 1.27 0.47 10.95
N MET A 148 1.38 1.39 10.00
CA MET A 148 1.12 1.10 8.58
C MET A 148 1.96 -0.09 8.08
N GLY A 149 1.32 -1.02 7.38
CA GLY A 149 1.98 -2.18 6.76
C GLY A 149 2.28 -3.34 7.72
N SER A 150 1.93 -3.24 9.00
CA SER A 150 2.12 -4.34 9.95
C SER A 150 1.11 -5.48 9.72
N ALA A 151 1.42 -6.68 10.21
CA ALA A 151 0.48 -7.81 10.19
C ALA A 151 -0.81 -7.50 10.97
N TYR A 152 -0.70 -6.72 12.05
CA TYR A 152 -1.83 -6.34 12.88
C TYR A 152 -2.68 -5.24 12.24
N SER A 153 -2.09 -4.31 11.47
CA SER A 153 -2.86 -3.32 10.71
C SER A 153 -3.68 -4.00 9.63
N ARG A 154 -3.14 -5.02 8.95
CA ARG A 154 -3.90 -5.87 8.00
C ARG A 154 -5.03 -6.63 8.71
N THR A 155 -4.78 -7.16 9.90
CA THR A 155 -5.82 -7.81 10.72
C THR A 155 -6.94 -6.83 11.08
N ALA A 156 -6.61 -5.58 11.41
CA ALA A 156 -7.61 -4.55 11.70
C ALA A 156 -8.47 -4.20 10.47
N LEU A 157 -7.89 -4.16 9.26
CA LEU A 157 -8.66 -4.01 8.02
C LEU A 157 -9.64 -5.17 7.82
N ARG A 158 -9.21 -6.41 8.05
CA ARG A 158 -10.08 -7.59 8.01
C ARG A 158 -11.25 -7.48 8.99
N THR A 159 -11.01 -7.01 10.21
CA THR A 159 -12.09 -6.75 11.18
C THR A 159 -13.11 -5.73 10.65
N ARG A 160 -12.67 -4.66 9.96
CA ARG A 160 -13.57 -3.69 9.33
C ARG A 160 -14.40 -4.30 8.20
N ILE A 161 -13.80 -5.18 7.40
CA ILE A 161 -14.51 -5.94 6.37
C ILE A 161 -15.61 -6.80 7.00
N HIS A 162 -15.30 -7.55 8.07
CA HIS A 162 -16.30 -8.36 8.76
C HIS A 162 -17.43 -7.52 9.37
N ALA A 163 -17.12 -6.35 9.93
CA ALA A 163 -18.13 -5.43 10.45
C ALA A 163 -19.07 -4.93 9.35
N LEU A 164 -18.54 -4.62 8.16
CA LEU A 164 -19.36 -4.28 7.00
C LEU A 164 -20.21 -5.46 6.55
N ILE A 165 -19.67 -6.67 6.53
CA ILE A 165 -20.44 -7.87 6.18
C ILE A 165 -21.59 -8.10 7.16
N TYR A 166 -21.35 -7.91 8.46
CA TYR A 166 -22.38 -8.06 9.48
C TYR A 166 -23.50 -7.01 9.31
N ASN A 167 -23.14 -5.77 8.96
CA ASN A 167 -24.10 -4.67 8.84
C ASN A 167 -24.82 -4.60 7.48
N GLN A 168 -24.15 -4.98 6.38
CA GLN A 168 -24.64 -4.82 5.01
C GLN A 168 -24.95 -6.15 4.30
N GLY A 169 -24.67 -7.29 4.94
CA GLY A 169 -24.73 -8.61 4.31
C GLY A 169 -23.48 -8.91 3.48
N LEU A 170 -23.55 -9.90 2.59
CA LEU A 170 -22.41 -10.24 1.74
C LEU A 170 -22.20 -9.18 0.64
N PRO A 171 -20.94 -8.88 0.28
CA PRO A 171 -20.66 -7.98 -0.84
C PRO A 171 -21.20 -8.59 -2.14
N SER A 172 -21.77 -7.74 -2.99
CA SER A 172 -22.30 -8.13 -4.31
C SER A 172 -21.19 -8.39 -5.31
N ILE A 173 -20.10 -7.61 -5.25
CA ILE A 173 -18.99 -7.64 -6.21
C ILE A 173 -17.65 -7.64 -5.48
N PHE A 174 -16.77 -8.56 -5.88
CA PHE A 174 -15.33 -8.49 -5.63
C PHE A 174 -14.64 -7.99 -6.90
N LEU A 175 -13.99 -6.83 -6.83
CA LEU A 175 -13.38 -6.16 -7.98
C LEU A 175 -11.90 -5.93 -7.71
N THR A 176 -11.05 -6.26 -8.68
CA THR A 176 -9.63 -5.90 -8.66
C THR A 176 -9.35 -4.92 -9.78
N LEU A 177 -8.84 -3.74 -9.43
CA LEU A 177 -8.33 -2.77 -10.40
C LEU A 177 -6.80 -2.83 -10.40
N ASN A 178 -6.24 -3.22 -11.54
CA ASN A 178 -4.80 -3.34 -11.73
C ASN A 178 -4.35 -2.52 -12.95
N PRO A 179 -4.11 -1.20 -12.79
CA PRO A 179 -3.64 -0.36 -13.88
C PRO A 179 -2.27 -0.82 -14.40
N ALA A 180 -2.14 -0.93 -15.72
CA ALA A 180 -0.86 -1.20 -16.38
C ALA A 180 0.01 0.06 -16.44
N ASP A 181 0.69 0.39 -15.35
CA ASP A 181 1.57 1.57 -15.22
C ASP A 181 2.65 1.66 -16.31
N ILE A 182 3.36 0.56 -16.59
CA ILE A 182 4.41 0.48 -17.63
C ILE A 182 3.89 0.79 -19.03
N HIS A 183 2.61 0.49 -19.30
CA HIS A 183 2.00 0.67 -20.61
C HIS A 183 1.09 1.89 -20.68
N SER A 184 1.00 2.68 -19.61
CA SER A 184 0.14 3.86 -19.55
C SER A 184 0.91 5.11 -20.00
N PRO A 185 0.50 5.79 -21.09
CA PRO A 185 1.06 7.08 -21.46
C PRO A 185 0.87 8.13 -20.37
N VAL A 186 -0.24 8.07 -19.62
CA VAL A 186 -0.47 8.95 -18.47
C VAL A 186 0.54 8.66 -17.35
N GLY A 187 0.84 7.38 -17.07
CA GLY A 187 1.90 7.01 -16.13
C GLY A 187 3.26 7.60 -16.51
N LEU A 188 3.64 7.50 -17.79
CA LEU A 188 4.88 8.10 -18.32
C LEU A 188 4.88 9.64 -18.23
N TYR A 189 3.76 10.28 -18.54
CA TYR A 189 3.61 11.73 -18.39
C TYR A 189 3.83 12.16 -16.93
N PHE A 190 3.25 11.43 -15.97
CA PHE A 190 3.49 11.67 -14.55
C PHE A 190 4.97 11.51 -14.17
N ALA A 191 5.67 10.56 -14.79
CA ALA A 191 7.11 10.35 -14.62
C ALA A 191 7.98 11.41 -15.33
N GLY A 192 7.38 12.38 -16.02
CA GLY A 192 8.08 13.51 -16.65
C GLY A 192 8.46 13.28 -18.12
N VAL A 193 7.96 12.22 -18.76
CA VAL A 193 8.09 12.05 -20.20
C VAL A 193 7.23 13.12 -20.89
N LYS A 194 7.84 13.87 -21.82
CA LYS A 194 7.13 14.89 -22.60
C LYS A 194 6.25 14.20 -23.62
N LEU A 195 4.96 14.08 -23.29
CA LEU A 195 3.94 13.50 -24.16
C LEU A 195 2.85 14.55 -24.40
N ASP A 196 2.38 14.63 -25.64
CA ASP A 196 1.13 15.28 -25.97
C ASP A 196 0.00 14.28 -25.69
N LEU A 197 -0.74 14.51 -24.59
CA LEU A 197 -1.79 13.60 -24.16
C LEU A 197 -3.01 13.60 -25.09
N ASP A 198 -3.18 14.65 -25.90
CA ASP A 198 -4.27 14.75 -26.89
C ASP A 198 -3.89 14.06 -28.21
N ASN A 199 -2.60 13.80 -28.44
CA ASN A 199 -2.10 13.21 -29.68
C ASN A 199 -0.88 12.29 -29.44
N ILE A 200 -1.12 11.17 -28.75
CA ILE A 200 -0.08 10.19 -28.42
C ILE A 200 0.30 9.38 -29.67
N GLN A 201 1.57 9.49 -30.07
CA GLN A 201 2.13 8.72 -31.19
C GLN A 201 2.83 7.46 -30.66
N ASN A 202 2.66 6.31 -31.31
CA ASN A 202 3.25 5.04 -30.85
C ASN A 202 4.78 5.10 -30.80
N GLU A 203 5.41 5.85 -31.70
CA GLU A 203 6.85 6.06 -31.78
C GLU A 203 7.39 6.80 -30.54
N GLN A 204 6.55 7.59 -29.85
CA GLN A 204 6.92 8.28 -28.61
C GLN A 204 6.94 7.35 -27.40
N LEU A 205 6.30 6.18 -27.47
CA LEU A 205 6.09 5.31 -26.31
C LEU A 205 7.31 4.44 -25.97
N MET A 206 8.45 4.61 -26.66
CA MET A 206 9.69 3.86 -26.42
C MET A 206 9.44 2.33 -26.42
N ASP A 207 10.46 1.51 -26.16
CA ASP A 207 10.24 0.09 -25.91
C ASP A 207 9.76 -0.18 -24.47
N THR A 208 9.25 -1.39 -24.24
CA THR A 208 8.72 -1.82 -22.93
C THR A 208 9.75 -1.75 -21.81
N TYR A 209 11.02 -2.08 -22.10
CA TYR A 209 12.08 -2.06 -21.09
C TYR A 209 12.36 -0.63 -20.66
N LYS A 210 12.46 0.30 -21.61
CA LYS A 210 12.70 1.72 -21.31
C LYS A 210 11.56 2.34 -20.52
N ARG A 211 10.30 1.99 -20.84
CA ARG A 211 9.15 2.43 -20.04
C ARG A 211 9.21 1.90 -18.61
N ALA A 212 9.54 0.62 -18.43
CA ALA A 212 9.67 0.02 -17.11
C ALA A 212 10.77 0.68 -16.27
N GLU A 213 11.93 0.97 -16.88
CA GLU A 213 13.02 1.71 -16.23
C GLU A 213 12.57 3.10 -15.74
N ILE A 214 11.83 3.84 -16.58
CA ILE A 214 11.32 5.18 -16.25
C ILE A 214 10.32 5.09 -15.08
N ILE A 215 9.35 4.18 -15.14
CA ILE A 215 8.33 4.01 -14.10
C ILE A 215 8.96 3.61 -12.77
N ALA A 216 9.91 2.66 -12.78
CA ALA A 216 10.63 2.24 -11.59
C ALA A 216 11.47 3.36 -10.96
N SER A 217 12.03 4.24 -11.79
CA SER A 217 12.85 5.37 -11.34
C SER A 217 12.03 6.53 -10.74
N HIS A 218 10.71 6.54 -10.91
CA HIS A 218 9.82 7.62 -10.44
C HIS A 218 8.65 7.08 -9.59
N PRO A 219 8.93 6.45 -8.42
CA PRO A 219 7.90 5.76 -7.63
C PRO A 219 6.79 6.68 -7.11
N VAL A 220 7.09 7.95 -6.80
CA VAL A 220 6.07 8.89 -6.31
C VAL A 220 5.18 9.36 -7.46
N ALA A 221 5.73 9.60 -8.65
CA ALA A 221 4.95 9.84 -9.86
C ALA A 221 3.98 8.69 -10.17
N THR A 222 4.48 7.45 -10.15
CA THR A 222 3.67 6.24 -10.39
C THR A 222 2.56 6.10 -9.35
N ALA A 223 2.85 6.35 -8.07
CA ALA A 223 1.83 6.35 -7.01
C ALA A 223 0.77 7.45 -7.20
N LYS A 224 1.14 8.65 -7.69
CA LYS A 224 0.19 9.74 -7.99
C LYS A 224 -0.71 9.38 -9.17
N PHE A 225 -0.14 8.81 -10.24
CA PHE A 225 -0.90 8.31 -11.38
C PHE A 225 -1.93 7.27 -10.91
N PHE A 226 -1.48 6.26 -10.16
CA PHE A 226 -2.35 5.22 -9.61
C PHE A 226 -3.48 5.83 -8.76
N HIS A 227 -3.14 6.74 -7.84
CA HIS A 227 -4.13 7.39 -6.99
C HIS A 227 -5.18 8.17 -7.80
N LEU A 228 -4.74 8.98 -8.77
CA LEU A 228 -5.65 9.76 -9.61
C LEU A 228 -6.59 8.86 -10.42
N LEU A 229 -6.04 7.83 -11.08
CA LEU A 229 -6.82 6.91 -11.89
C LEU A 229 -7.87 6.17 -11.06
N ILE A 230 -7.46 5.62 -9.92
CA ILE A 230 -8.34 4.89 -9.02
C ILE A 230 -9.44 5.79 -8.45
N THR A 231 -9.10 7.00 -7.99
CA THR A 231 -10.09 7.94 -7.46
C THR A 231 -11.10 8.32 -8.54
N ASN A 232 -10.66 8.57 -9.76
CA ASN A 232 -11.57 8.85 -10.88
C ASN A 232 -12.48 7.65 -11.19
N ILE A 233 -11.96 6.42 -11.24
CA ILE A 233 -12.79 5.21 -11.46
C ILE A 233 -13.82 5.06 -10.33
N LEU A 234 -13.40 5.26 -9.08
CA LEU A 234 -14.28 5.16 -7.93
C LEU A 234 -15.41 6.19 -7.99
N ASP A 235 -15.09 7.46 -8.20
CA ASP A 235 -16.06 8.55 -8.16
C ASP A 235 -16.98 8.56 -9.38
N THR A 236 -16.42 8.36 -10.58
CA THR A 236 -17.17 8.50 -11.84
C THR A 236 -17.85 7.22 -12.29
N MET A 237 -17.25 6.06 -12.07
CA MET A 237 -17.79 4.79 -12.57
C MET A 237 -18.51 4.01 -11.47
N ILE A 238 -17.82 3.74 -10.35
CA ILE A 238 -18.38 2.89 -9.29
C ILE A 238 -19.50 3.64 -8.56
N ILE A 239 -19.20 4.79 -7.97
CA ILE A 239 -20.18 5.64 -7.27
C ILE A 239 -21.12 6.28 -8.29
N GLY A 240 -20.63 6.63 -9.49
CA GLY A 240 -21.45 7.14 -10.58
C GLY A 240 -22.45 6.14 -11.17
N GLY A 241 -22.41 4.87 -10.74
CA GLY A 241 -23.51 3.92 -10.96
C GLY A 241 -23.36 2.99 -12.15
N VAL A 242 -22.17 2.86 -12.75
CA VAL A 242 -21.90 1.89 -13.83
C VAL A 242 -22.25 0.46 -13.42
N LEU A 243 -22.05 0.13 -12.13
CA LEU A 243 -22.38 -1.19 -11.56
C LEU A 243 -23.79 -1.24 -10.94
N GLY A 244 -24.58 -0.18 -11.08
CA GLY A 244 -25.81 0.06 -10.33
C GLY A 244 -25.59 0.88 -9.05
N PRO A 245 -26.66 1.20 -8.30
CA PRO A 245 -26.57 2.00 -7.09
C PRO A 245 -25.70 1.30 -6.03
N VAL A 246 -24.70 2.01 -5.49
CA VAL A 246 -23.78 1.47 -4.49
C VAL A 246 -24.23 1.88 -3.09
N LYS A 247 -24.43 0.90 -2.22
CA LYS A 247 -24.78 1.09 -0.80
C LYS A 247 -23.55 1.28 0.08
N ALA A 248 -22.49 0.52 -0.20
CA ALA A 248 -21.22 0.59 0.52
C ALA A 248 -20.07 0.03 -0.32
N TYR A 249 -18.83 0.42 0.00
CA TYR A 249 -17.64 -0.21 -0.55
C TYR A 249 -16.51 -0.26 0.49
N PHE A 250 -15.55 -1.15 0.28
CA PHE A 250 -14.30 -1.20 1.04
C PHE A 250 -13.15 -1.50 0.09
N GLY A 251 -12.10 -0.67 0.12
CA GLY A 251 -10.94 -0.79 -0.77
C GLY A 251 -9.62 -0.95 -0.01
N THR A 252 -8.74 -1.83 -0.50
CA THR A 252 -7.36 -2.00 0.02
C THR A 252 -6.33 -2.02 -1.11
N VAL A 253 -5.35 -1.12 -1.03
CA VAL A 253 -4.23 -1.07 -1.96
C VAL A 253 -3.17 -2.08 -1.55
N GLU A 254 -2.70 -2.88 -2.51
CA GLU A 254 -1.64 -3.86 -2.33
C GLU A 254 -0.59 -3.71 -3.45
N SER A 255 0.65 -4.11 -3.18
CA SER A 255 1.70 -4.22 -4.19
C SER A 255 1.62 -5.60 -4.83
N GLN A 256 1.55 -5.67 -6.16
CA GLN A 256 1.63 -6.92 -6.90
C GLN A 256 3.06 -7.47 -6.86
N GLY A 257 3.27 -8.76 -7.18
CA GLY A 257 4.59 -9.37 -7.30
C GLY A 257 5.50 -8.80 -8.41
N ARG A 258 5.07 -7.76 -9.13
CA ARG A 258 5.87 -6.95 -10.08
C ARG A 258 6.09 -5.52 -9.57
N ASP A 259 5.85 -5.29 -8.28
CA ASP A 259 5.99 -4.01 -7.57
C ASP A 259 5.05 -2.87 -8.04
N SER A 260 4.07 -3.17 -8.91
CA SER A 260 2.98 -2.26 -9.26
C SER A 260 1.88 -2.23 -8.21
N LEU A 261 1.19 -1.09 -8.09
CA LEU A 261 0.04 -0.95 -7.19
C LEU A 261 -1.23 -1.50 -7.85
N HIS A 262 -2.02 -2.25 -7.09
CA HIS A 262 -3.38 -2.64 -7.46
C HIS A 262 -4.32 -2.48 -6.27
N LEU A 263 -5.61 -2.44 -6.55
CA LEU A 263 -6.66 -2.21 -5.57
C LEU A 263 -7.67 -3.34 -5.59
N HIS A 264 -7.91 -3.93 -4.43
CA HIS A 264 -9.03 -4.82 -4.19
C HIS A 264 -10.21 -4.04 -3.59
N PHE A 265 -11.38 -4.23 -4.18
CA PHE A 265 -12.65 -3.68 -3.72
C PHE A 265 -13.63 -4.80 -3.36
N LEU A 266 -14.33 -4.57 -2.26
CA LEU A 266 -15.62 -5.19 -1.95
C LEU A 266 -16.70 -4.13 -2.13
N ILE A 267 -17.72 -4.42 -2.94
CA ILE A 267 -18.80 -3.48 -3.26
C ILE A 267 -20.14 -4.12 -2.90
N TRP A 268 -20.96 -3.38 -2.17
CA TRP A 268 -22.35 -3.71 -1.86
C TRP A 268 -23.26 -2.85 -2.73
N LEU A 269 -23.98 -3.49 -3.64
CA LEU A 269 -25.00 -2.83 -4.43
C LEU A 269 -26.28 -2.69 -3.61
N ASP A 270 -27.07 -1.67 -3.90
CA ASP A 270 -28.37 -1.44 -3.26
C ASP A 270 -29.43 -2.32 -3.92
N HIS A 271 -29.41 -3.61 -3.56
CA HIS A 271 -30.41 -4.59 -3.98
C HIS A 271 -30.68 -5.61 -2.87
N ASP A 272 -31.87 -6.23 -2.91
CA ASP A 272 -32.25 -7.28 -1.94
C ASP A 272 -31.96 -8.70 -2.41
N MET A 273 -31.40 -8.87 -3.62
CA MET A 273 -31.13 -10.18 -4.22
C MET A 273 -30.03 -10.94 -3.48
N LYS A 274 -30.36 -12.12 -2.96
CA LYS A 274 -29.44 -13.05 -2.30
C LYS A 274 -28.93 -14.10 -3.29
N PRO A 275 -27.79 -14.77 -2.99
CA PRO A 275 -27.31 -15.88 -3.81
C PRO A 275 -28.34 -17.01 -4.01
N ALA A 276 -29.20 -17.25 -3.01
CA ALA A 276 -30.29 -18.22 -3.10
C ALA A 276 -31.34 -17.80 -4.14
N ASP A 277 -31.73 -16.53 -4.14
CA ASP A 277 -32.71 -15.98 -5.09
C ASP A 277 -32.18 -16.05 -6.53
N MET A 278 -30.88 -15.81 -6.73
CA MET A 278 -30.24 -16.00 -8.03
C MET A 278 -30.30 -17.46 -8.49
N LYS A 279 -30.04 -18.41 -7.58
CA LYS A 279 -30.11 -19.84 -7.87
C LYS A 279 -31.52 -20.28 -8.28
N GLU A 280 -32.55 -19.71 -7.65
CA GLU A 280 -33.95 -19.95 -8.00
C GLU A 280 -34.33 -19.31 -9.33
N LYS A 281 -33.97 -18.03 -9.55
CA LYS A 281 -34.24 -17.33 -10.81
C LYS A 281 -33.60 -18.01 -12.02
N ILE A 282 -32.41 -18.58 -11.87
CA ILE A 282 -31.75 -19.35 -12.93
C ILE A 282 -32.51 -20.65 -13.26
N GLN A 283 -33.46 -21.13 -12.45
CA GLN A 283 -34.31 -22.26 -12.87
C GLN A 283 -35.28 -21.85 -13.98
N ASP A 284 -35.75 -20.60 -13.97
CA ASP A 284 -36.62 -20.05 -15.02
C ASP A 284 -35.87 -19.99 -16.37
N ILE A 285 -36.55 -20.48 -17.41
CA ILE A 285 -35.94 -20.59 -18.75
C ILE A 285 -35.75 -19.22 -19.41
N ASN A 286 -36.66 -18.27 -19.17
CA ASN A 286 -36.57 -16.93 -19.72
C ASN A 286 -35.44 -16.14 -19.07
N CYS A 287 -35.30 -16.23 -17.74
CA CYS A 287 -34.19 -15.64 -17.01
C CYS A 287 -32.84 -16.17 -17.50
N ARG A 288 -32.71 -17.49 -17.67
CA ARG A 288 -31.48 -18.10 -18.23
C ARG A 288 -31.17 -17.59 -19.62
N TYR A 289 -32.16 -17.53 -20.50
CA TYR A 289 -31.95 -17.05 -21.86
C TYR A 289 -31.45 -15.60 -21.87
N LYS A 290 -32.09 -14.71 -21.09
CA LYS A 290 -31.66 -13.31 -20.96
C LYS A 290 -30.27 -13.17 -20.36
N LEU A 291 -29.96 -13.96 -19.32
CA LEU A 291 -28.63 -13.94 -18.71
C LEU A 291 -27.56 -14.41 -19.69
N LYS A 292 -27.80 -15.47 -20.46
CA LYS A 292 -26.89 -15.92 -21.51
C LYS A 292 -26.67 -14.86 -22.57
N ALA A 293 -27.75 -14.28 -23.11
CA ALA A 293 -27.65 -13.22 -24.10
C ALA A 293 -26.85 -12.02 -23.58
N PHE A 294 -27.04 -11.64 -22.32
CA PHE A 294 -26.24 -10.59 -21.69
C PHE A 294 -24.77 -10.98 -21.59
N LEU A 295 -24.45 -12.18 -21.10
CA LEU A 295 -23.07 -12.65 -20.99
C LEU A 295 -22.38 -12.75 -22.36
N GLU A 296 -23.08 -13.22 -23.39
CA GLU A 296 -22.58 -13.29 -24.78
C GLU A 296 -22.35 -11.89 -25.39
N ASP A 297 -23.07 -10.86 -24.94
CA ASP A 297 -22.86 -9.47 -25.39
C ASP A 297 -21.63 -8.82 -24.72
N ILE A 298 -21.41 -9.10 -23.42
CA ILE A 298 -20.34 -8.45 -22.63
C ILE A 298 -19.02 -9.23 -22.59
N ILE A 299 -19.05 -10.56 -22.71
CA ILE A 299 -17.85 -11.39 -22.74
C ILE A 299 -17.38 -11.46 -24.19
N LYS A 300 -16.31 -10.73 -24.49
CA LYS A 300 -15.60 -10.82 -25.76
C LYS A 300 -14.23 -11.42 -25.51
N GLU A 301 -13.94 -12.51 -26.18
CA GLU A 301 -12.61 -13.09 -26.26
C GLU A 301 -12.06 -12.76 -27.65
N ASP A 302 -11.04 -11.92 -27.71
CA ASP A 302 -10.34 -11.63 -28.95
C ASP A 302 -9.11 -12.56 -29.02
N LEU A 303 -9.22 -13.59 -29.87
CA LEU A 303 -8.14 -14.54 -30.16
C LEU A 303 -7.42 -14.20 -31.46
N ASP A 304 -7.74 -13.10 -32.13
CA ASP A 304 -7.30 -12.88 -33.51
C ASP A 304 -5.78 -12.72 -33.63
N ASP A 305 -5.09 -12.26 -32.58
CA ASP A 305 -3.61 -12.18 -32.53
C ASP A 305 -2.88 -13.54 -32.41
N PHE A 306 -3.60 -14.65 -32.19
CA PHE A 306 -3.00 -16.00 -32.11
C PHE A 306 -3.09 -16.81 -33.40
N LYS A 307 -3.90 -16.39 -34.39
CA LYS A 307 -4.07 -17.13 -35.64
C LYS A 307 -2.87 -16.99 -36.57
N ASP A 308 -2.19 -15.85 -36.56
CA ASP A 308 -1.09 -15.56 -37.50
C ASP A 308 0.26 -16.15 -37.08
N LYS A 309 0.41 -16.66 -35.85
CA LYS A 309 1.69 -17.25 -35.38
C LYS A 309 1.90 -18.72 -35.75
N HIS A 310 0.89 -19.40 -36.29
CA HIS A 310 0.99 -20.82 -36.68
C HIS A 310 1.03 -21.06 -38.20
N ALA A 311 1.00 -20.01 -39.03
CA ALA A 311 0.99 -20.15 -40.49
C ALA A 311 2.40 -20.20 -41.14
N VAL A 312 3.50 -20.11 -40.37
CA VAL A 312 4.86 -20.01 -40.93
C VAL A 312 5.66 -21.33 -40.90
N GLU A 313 5.17 -22.39 -40.26
CA GLU A 313 5.93 -23.65 -40.16
C GLU A 313 5.37 -24.83 -40.98
N TYR A 314 4.93 -24.64 -42.23
CA TYR A 314 4.86 -25.74 -43.21
C TYR A 314 5.03 -25.22 -44.64
N SER A 315 6.26 -24.84 -44.99
CA SER A 315 6.71 -24.83 -46.39
C SER A 315 8.19 -25.23 -46.46
N ASN A 316 8.42 -26.54 -46.57
CA ASN A 316 9.55 -27.20 -47.22
C ASN A 316 9.10 -28.61 -47.59
#